data_AF-A0A2V5MCU9-F1
#
_entry.id   AF-A0A2V5MCU9-F1
#
_cell.length_a   1.000
_cell.length_b   1.000
_cell.length_c   1.000
_cell.angle_alpha   90.00
_cell.angle_beta   90.00
_cell.angle_gamma   90.00
#
_symmetry.space_group_name_H-M   'P 1'
#
loop_
_entity.id
_entity.type
_entity.pdbx_description
1 polymer ?
#
loop_
_entity_poly.entity_id
_entity_poly.type
_entity_poly.pdbx_seq_one_letter_code
_entity_poly.pdbx_strand_id
1 'polypeptide(L)'
;MVLFDVPQSKASARARLRRSLADRGFGYLQNSVWITPDPLTVEREALGAGPVDVESLILLEARPCAGESNAEIVAGAWDFNAINKG
;
A
#
# COMPACT_ATOMS: atom_id res chain seq x y z
N MET A 1 0.35 5.97 4.50
CA MET A 1 1.22 5.58 3.37
C MET A 1 2.26 4.57 3.84
N VAL A 2 2.58 3.58 3.01
CA VAL A 2 3.55 2.52 3.27
C VAL A 2 4.53 2.48 2.10
N LEU A 3 5.82 2.54 2.42
CA LEU A 3 6.90 2.28 1.48
C LEU A 3 7.60 1.00 1.89
N PHE A 4 7.82 0.12 0.91
CA PHE A 4 8.61 -1.09 1.09
C PHE A 4 9.40 -1.41 -0.17
N ASP A 5 10.64 -1.87 0.01
CA ASP A 5 11.43 -2.43 -1.08
C ASP A 5 11.53 -3.95 -0.93
N VAL A 6 11.40 -4.67 -2.04
CA VAL A 6 11.57 -6.13 -2.07
C VAL A 6 12.47 -6.45 -3.26
N PRO A 7 13.65 -7.04 -3.03
CA PRO A 7 14.65 -7.29 -4.07
C PRO A 7 14.08 -7.98 -5.30
N GLN A 8 14.48 -7.56 -6.51
CA GLN A 8 13.96 -8.08 -7.79
C GLN A 8 13.99 -9.62 -7.88
N SER A 9 15.00 -10.25 -7.27
CA SER A 9 15.16 -11.71 -7.16
C SER A 9 14.02 -12.43 -6.40
N LYS A 10 13.23 -11.74 -5.58
CA LYS A 10 12.13 -12.31 -4.78
C LYS A 10 10.74 -11.99 -5.36
N ALA A 11 10.53 -12.30 -6.64
CA ALA A 11 9.27 -12.00 -7.35
C ALA A 11 8.01 -12.58 -6.70
N SER A 12 8.08 -13.79 -6.16
CA SER A 12 6.97 -14.45 -5.46
C SER A 12 6.60 -13.73 -4.15
N ALA A 13 7.60 -13.26 -3.39
CA ALA A 13 7.39 -12.51 -2.16
C ALA A 13 6.74 -11.15 -2.46
N ARG A 14 7.17 -10.45 -3.53
CA ARG A 14 6.50 -9.23 -4.02
C ARG A 14 5.04 -9.48 -4.33
N ALA A 15 4.75 -10.50 -5.13
CA ALA A 15 3.37 -10.80 -5.52
C ALA A 15 2.49 -11.12 -4.30
N ARG A 16 3.03 -11.84 -3.31
CA ARG A 16 2.32 -12.14 -2.06
C ARG A 16 2.05 -10.88 -1.22
N LEU A 17 3.04 -9.99 -1.10
CA LEU A 17 2.89 -8.74 -0.34
C LEU A 17 1.87 -7.80 -1.01
N ARG A 18 1.94 -7.64 -2.34
CA ARG A 18 0.97 -6.83 -3.10
C ARG A 18 -0.46 -7.33 -2.94
N ARG A 19 -0.67 -8.66 -2.99
CA ARG A 19 -1.99 -9.26 -2.73
C ARG A 19 -2.47 -8.97 -1.32
N SER A 20 -1.63 -9.22 -0.31
CA SER A 20 -2.00 -8.95 1.08
C SER A 20 -2.37 -7.49 1.33
N LEU A 21 -1.71 -6.54 0.67
CA LEU A 21 -2.01 -5.11 0.82
C LEU A 21 -3.33 -4.75 0.11
N ALA A 22 -3.56 -5.28 -1.08
CA ALA A 22 -4.83 -5.09 -1.79
C ALA A 22 -6.02 -5.68 -1.00
N ASP A 23 -5.85 -6.88 -0.42
CA ASP A 23 -6.87 -7.53 0.43
C ASP A 23 -7.20 -6.70 1.68
N ARG A 24 -6.26 -5.87 2.14
CA ARG A 24 -6.40 -4.95 3.28
C ARG A 24 -6.85 -3.54 2.88
N GLY A 25 -7.21 -3.34 1.61
CA GLY A 25 -7.74 -2.07 1.10
C GLY A 25 -6.69 -1.02 0.75
N PHE A 26 -5.38 -1.35 0.73
CA PHE A 26 -4.37 -0.41 0.27
C PHE A 26 -4.42 -0.20 -1.24
N GLY A 27 -4.34 1.05 -1.67
CA GLY A 27 -4.20 1.47 -3.07
C GLY A 27 -2.74 1.53 -3.49
N TYR A 28 -2.48 1.20 -4.76
CA TYR A 28 -1.15 1.25 -5.34
C TYR A 28 -0.95 2.57 -6.07
N LEU A 29 0.01 3.39 -5.61
CA LEU A 29 0.28 4.70 -6.23
C LEU A 29 1.36 4.60 -7.31
N GLN A 30 2.56 4.11 -6.96
CA GLN A 30 3.67 3.89 -7.90
C GLN A 30 4.80 3.06 -7.28
N ASN A 31 5.49 2.24 -8.08
CA ASN A 31 6.64 1.40 -7.70
C ASN A 31 6.46 0.58 -6.41
N SER A 32 6.87 1.16 -5.30
CA SER A 32 6.94 0.60 -3.94
C SER A 32 6.04 1.36 -2.94
N VAL A 33 5.25 2.31 -3.44
CA VAL A 33 4.42 3.22 -2.65
C VAL A 33 2.98 2.73 -2.68
N TRP A 34 2.47 2.44 -1.49
CA TRP A 34 1.09 2.03 -1.24
C TRP A 34 0.45 2.97 -0.24
N ILE A 35 -0.82 3.29 -0.42
CA ILE A 35 -1.54 4.25 0.42
C ILE A 35 -2.84 3.64 0.93
N THR A 36 -3.28 4.08 2.09
CA THR A 36 -4.60 3.77 2.64
C THR A 36 -5.12 5.02 3.32
N PRO A 37 -6.44 5.31 3.23
CA PRO A 37 -7.07 6.35 4.04
C PRO A 37 -7.24 5.92 5.51
N ASP A 38 -7.10 4.63 5.82
CA ASP A 38 -7.32 4.10 7.16
C ASP A 38 -6.11 4.30 8.09
N PRO A 39 -6.32 4.49 9.40
CA PRO A 39 -5.24 4.55 10.37
C PRO A 39 -4.39 3.27 10.37
N LEU A 40 -3.07 3.42 10.39
CA LEU A 40 -2.10 2.31 10.28
C LEU A 40 -1.83 1.57 11.60
N THR A 41 -2.62 1.80 12.65
CA THR A 41 -2.39 1.26 13.99
C THR A 41 -2.40 -0.27 14.03
N VAL A 42 -3.39 -0.90 13.39
CA VAL A 42 -3.52 -2.37 13.29
C VAL A 42 -2.47 -2.96 12.35
N GLU A 43 -2.19 -2.27 11.25
CA GLU A 43 -1.25 -2.75 10.23
C GLU A 43 0.20 -2.70 10.69
N ARG A 44 0.56 -1.78 11.58
CA ARG A 44 1.88 -1.75 12.22
C ARG A 44 2.18 -3.02 13.00
N GLU A 45 1.19 -3.56 13.71
CA GLU A 45 1.34 -4.83 14.45
C GLU A 45 1.37 -6.04 13.52
N ALA A 46 0.50 -6.06 12.51
CA ALA A 46 0.41 -7.17 11.57
C ALA A 46 1.61 -7.29 10.61
N LEU A 47 2.13 -6.15 10.12
CA LEU A 47 3.27 -6.12 9.21
C LEU A 47 4.61 -6.28 9.95
N GLY A 48 4.70 -5.77 11.19
CA GLY A 48 5.89 -5.96 12.05
C GLY A 48 6.06 -7.40 12.55
N ALA A 49 4.97 -8.15 12.66
CA ALA A 49 4.97 -9.57 13.08
C ALA A 49 4.85 -10.57 11.92
N GLY A 50 4.77 -10.09 10.67
CA GLY A 50 4.47 -10.91 9.50
C GLY A 50 5.68 -11.73 8.98
N PRO A 51 5.44 -12.85 8.26
CA PRO A 51 6.48 -13.77 7.77
C PRO A 51 7.26 -13.25 6.55
N VAL A 52 7.02 -12.00 6.13
CA VAL A 52 7.70 -11.40 4.97
C VAL A 52 8.84 -10.56 5.50
N ASP A 53 10.05 -11.06 5.30
CA ASP A 53 11.30 -10.36 5.60
C ASP A 53 11.47 -9.18 4.62
N VAL A 54 10.86 -8.05 4.96
CA VAL A 54 10.98 -6.79 4.24
C VAL A 54 12.28 -6.12 4.69
N GLU A 55 13.20 -5.88 3.76
CA GLU A 55 14.53 -5.32 4.07
C GLU A 55 14.41 -3.92 4.70
N SER A 56 13.32 -3.20 4.39
CA SER A 56 12.89 -2.00 5.12
C SER A 56 11.38 -1.79 4.99
N LEU A 57 10.72 -1.45 6.10
CA LEU A 57 9.31 -1.02 6.15
C LEU A 57 9.24 0.37 6.78
N ILE A 58 8.68 1.33 6.04
CA ILE A 58 8.47 2.69 6.55
C ILE A 58 6.98 3.03 6.45
N LEU A 59 6.39 3.34 7.60
CA LEU A 59 5.04 3.86 7.71
C LEU A 59 5.10 5.39 7.77
N LEU A 60 4.41 6.05 6.86
CA LEU A 60 4.34 7.51 6.79
C LEU A 60 2.87 7.94 6.82
N GLU A 61 2.51 8.77 7.78
CA GLU A 61 1.27 9.55 7.70
C GLU A 61 1.58 10.83 6.93
N ALA A 62 0.90 11.04 5.80
CA ALA A 62 1.11 12.19 4.94
C ALA A 62 -0.23 12.89 4.70
N ARG A 63 -0.17 14.22 4.53
CA ARG A 63 -1.30 15.04 4.08
C ARG A 63 -0.92 15.67 2.74
N PRO A 64 -1.86 15.75 1.77
CA PRO A 64 -1.60 16.44 0.51
C PRO A 64 -1.19 17.90 0.77
N CYS A 65 -0.07 18.31 0.20
CA CYS A 65 0.46 19.66 0.37
C CYS A 65 -0.09 20.63 -0.68
N ALA A 66 -0.51 20.13 -1.85
CA ALA A 66 -0.92 20.95 -3.00
C ALA A 66 -2.45 21.18 -3.08
N GLY A 67 -3.20 20.80 -2.05
CA GLY A 67 -4.66 20.95 -2.01
C GLY A 67 -5.44 19.87 -2.74
N GLU A 68 -4.79 18.79 -3.17
CA GLU A 68 -5.48 17.61 -3.71
C GLU A 68 -6.49 17.09 -2.69
N SER A 69 -7.71 16.89 -3.17
CA SER A 69 -8.77 16.28 -2.39
C SER A 69 -8.49 14.78 -2.17
N ASN A 70 -9.06 14.22 -1.11
CA ASN A 70 -9.02 12.77 -0.89
C ASN A 70 -9.55 12.00 -2.12
N ALA A 71 -10.52 12.56 -2.86
CA ALA A 71 -11.07 11.95 -4.06
C ALA A 71 -10.05 11.84 -5.20
N GLU A 72 -9.22 12.87 -5.42
CA GLU A 72 -8.17 12.85 -6.44
C GLU A 72 -7.06 11.85 -6.10
N ILE A 73 -6.67 11.78 -4.82
CA ILE A 73 -5.72 10.77 -4.32
C ILE A 73 -6.27 9.36 -4.52
N VAL A 74 -7.55 9.16 -4.19
CA VAL A 74 -8.23 7.87 -4.29
C VAL A 74 -8.40 7.46 -5.77
N ALA A 75 -8.74 8.37 -6.66
CA ALA A 75 -8.83 8.08 -8.09
C ALA A 75 -7.48 7.68 -8.71
N GLY A 76 -6.37 8.23 -8.21
CA GLY A 76 -5.02 7.89 -8.69
C GLY A 76 -4.50 6.54 -8.19
N ALA A 77 -4.99 6.03 -7.06
CA ALA A 77 -4.44 4.84 -6.41
C ALA A 77 -5.34 3.59 -6.49
N TRP A 78 -6.62 3.74 -6.85
CA TRP A 78 -7.55 2.63 -7.04
C TRP A 78 -8.24 2.75 -8.41
N ASP A 79 -8.18 1.68 -9.20
CA ASP A 79 -8.99 1.57 -10.41
C ASP A 79 -10.40 1.08 -10.06
N PHE A 80 -11.27 2.02 -9.66
CA PHE A 80 -12.66 1.69 -9.32
C PHE A 80 -13.44 1.11 -10.50
N ASN A 81 -13.08 1.42 -11.74
CA ASN A 81 -13.74 0.84 -12.91
C ASN A 81 -13.42 -0.65 -13.06
N ALA A 82 -12.21 -1.08 -12.67
CA ALA A 82 -11.86 -2.49 -12.59
C ALA A 82 -12.49 -3.17 -11.37
N ILE A 83 -12.45 -2.53 -10.20
CA ILE A 83 -12.99 -3.08 -8.94
C ILE A 83 -14.51 -3.27 -9.03
N ASN A 84 -15.24 -2.30 -9.59
CA ASN A 84 -16.71 -2.35 -9.68
C ASN A 84 -17.23 -3.34 -10.73
N LYS A 85 -16.35 -4.01 -11.48
CA LYS A 85 -16.75 -5.00 -12.50
C LYS A 85 -16.93 -6.42 -11.97
N GLY A 86 -16.60 -6.69 -10.70
CA GLY A 86 -16.95 -7.92 -9.97
C GLY A 86 -16.52 -9.21 -10.65
#